data_AF-A0A1I1K7R7-F1
#
_entry.id   AF-A0A1I1K7R7-F1
#
_cell.length_a   1.000
_cell.length_b   1.000
_cell.length_c   1.000
_cell.angle_alpha   90.00
_cell.angle_beta   90.00
_cell.angle_gamma   90.00
#
_symmetry.space_group_name_H-M   'P 1'
#
loop_
_entity.id
_entity.type
_entity.pdbx_description
1 polymer ?
#
loop_
_entity_poly.entity_id
_entity_poly.type
_entity_poly.pdbx_seq_one_letter_code
_entity_poly.pdbx_strand_id
1 'polypeptide(L)' 'MTHHPRTITPASCRPTEAPAVFGVSKDKIYDWAREGHITIYKSGGVSLVIVSEVLDFIRSLGDQMGDQPKQRFGKSI' A
#
# COMPACT_ATOMS: atom_id res chain seq x y z
N MET A 1 13.96 13.81 35.55
CA MET A 1 12.93 13.80 34.48
C MET A 1 13.17 12.57 33.63
N THR A 2 12.43 11.49 33.87
CA THR A 2 12.64 10.21 33.18
C THR A 2 11.94 10.25 31.83
N HIS A 3 12.70 10.41 30.75
CA HIS A 3 12.19 10.27 29.39
C HIS A 3 11.79 8.81 29.16
N HIS A 4 10.49 8.54 29.12
CA HIS A 4 9.99 7.29 28.58
C HIS A 4 10.16 7.38 27.06
N PRO A 5 10.94 6.49 26.42
CA PRO A 5 10.95 6.44 24.97
C PRO A 5 9.52 6.12 24.53
N ARG A 6 8.90 7.04 23.78
CA ARG A 6 7.69 6.73 23.03
C ARG A 6 8.13 5.72 21.98
N THR A 7 7.87 4.44 22.23
CA THR A 7 7.97 3.41 21.19
C THR A 7 7.05 3.88 20.06
N ILE A 8 7.63 4.26 18.93
CA ILE A 8 6.86 4.60 17.73
C ILE A 8 6.34 3.28 17.20
N THR A 9 5.16 2.87 17.67
CA THR A 9 4.48 1.72 17.08
C THR A 9 4.14 2.09 15.64
N PRO A 10 4.53 1.26 14.65
CA PRO A 10 4.17 1.55 13.26
C PRO A 10 2.65 1.63 13.14
N ALA A 11 2.17 2.70 12.49
CA ALA A 11 0.75 2.87 12.25
C ALA A 11 0.24 1.69 11.43
N SER A 12 -0.81 1.04 11.93
CA SER A 12 -1.47 -0.07 11.26
C SER A 12 -2.96 0.20 11.14
N CYS A 13 -3.58 -0.36 10.12
CA CYS A 13 -5.02 -0.29 9.91
C CYS A 13 -5.56 -1.64 9.44
N ARG A 14 -6.88 -1.82 9.50
CA ARG A 14 -7.53 -3.00 8.95
C ARG A 14 -7.66 -2.87 7.43
N PRO A 15 -7.60 -3.97 6.65
CA PRO A 15 -7.88 -3.95 5.22
C PRO A 15 -9.25 -3.34 4.86
N THR A 16 -10.23 -3.41 5.75
CA THR A 16 -11.55 -2.77 5.57
C THR A 16 -11.49 -1.23 5.55
N GLU A 17 -10.46 -0.64 6.15
CA GLU A 17 -10.25 0.82 6.21
C GLU A 17 -9.46 1.33 4.99
N ALA A 18 -8.99 0.43 4.12
CA ALA A 18 -8.17 0.77 2.96
C ALA A 18 -8.77 1.86 2.04
N PRO A 19 -10.09 1.93 1.79
CA PRO A 19 -10.66 3.00 0.98
C PRO A 19 -10.46 4.39 1.59
N ALA A 20 -10.53 4.49 2.92
CA ALA A 20 -10.36 5.76 3.62
C ALA A 20 -8.88 6.14 3.81
N VAL A 21 -8.00 5.15 4.00
CA VAL A 21 -6.57 5.38 4.30
C VAL A 21 -5.73 5.55 3.02
N PHE A 22 -6.00 4.74 2.00
CA PHE A 22 -5.15 4.63 0.80
C PHE A 22 -5.88 4.97 -0.51
N GLY A 23 -7.21 5.12 -0.48
CA GLY A 23 -8.01 5.31 -1.68
C GLY A 23 -8.12 4.06 -2.56
N VAL A 24 -7.87 2.86 -2.03
CA VAL A 24 -8.00 1.59 -2.76
C VAL A 24 -8.99 0.65 -2.08
N SER A 25 -9.56 -0.27 -2.86
CA SER A 25 -10.46 -1.28 -2.31
C SER A 25 -9.74 -2.22 -1.35
N LYS A 26 -10.51 -2.79 -0.41
CA LYS A 26 -10.06 -3.89 0.45
C LYS A 26 -9.49 -5.04 -0.38
N ASP A 27 -10.16 -5.41 -1.47
CA ASP A 27 -9.75 -6.56 -2.29
C ASP A 27 -8.36 -6.35 -2.90
N LYS A 28 -8.04 -5.12 -3.32
CA LYS A 28 -6.69 -4.78 -3.79
C LYS A 28 -5.60 -5.05 -2.73
N ILE A 29 -5.88 -4.76 -1.45
CA ILE A 29 -4.94 -5.07 -0.36
C ILE A 29 -4.69 -6.58 -0.29
N TYR A 30 -5.73 -7.40 -0.44
CA TYR A 30 -5.57 -8.86 -0.44
C TYR A 30 -4.87 -9.38 -1.69
N ASP A 31 -5.14 -8.79 -2.86
CA ASP A 31 -4.43 -9.13 -4.10
C ASP A 31 -2.94 -8.83 -3.98
N TRP A 32 -2.57 -7.63 -3.53
CA TRP A 32 -1.16 -7.26 -3.32
C TRP A 32 -0.49 -8.15 -2.28
N ALA A 33 -1.20 -8.52 -1.22
CA ALA A 33 -0.65 -9.46 -0.23
C ALA A 33 -0.46 -10.87 -0.80
N ARG A 34 -1.41 -11.33 -1.63
CA ARG A 34 -1.32 -12.63 -2.32
C ARG A 34 -0.18 -12.66 -3.34
N GLU A 35 0.08 -11.53 -4.00
CA GLU A 35 1.20 -11.33 -4.93
C GLU A 35 2.55 -11.13 -4.21
N GLY A 36 2.53 -10.99 -2.87
CA GLY A 36 3.74 -10.85 -2.06
C GLY A 36 4.31 -9.43 -2.00
N HIS A 37 3.55 -8.42 -2.42
CA HIS A 37 3.95 -7.02 -2.41
C HIS A 37 3.85 -6.38 -1.02
N ILE A 38 2.91 -6.84 -0.19
CA ILE A 38 2.72 -6.37 1.19
C ILE A 38 2.34 -7.54 2.12
N THR A 39 2.40 -7.30 3.43
CA THR A 39 2.11 -8.30 4.45
C THR A 39 0.81 -8.00 5.19
N ILE A 40 -0.05 -9.01 5.34
CA ILE A 40 -1.20 -8.96 6.25
C ILE A 40 -0.84 -9.66 7.55
N TYR A 41 -0.71 -8.87 8.61
CA TYR A 41 -0.45 -9.35 9.97
C TYR A 41 -1.75 -9.79 10.64
N LYS A 42 -1.68 -10.85 11.46
CA LYS A 42 -2.78 -11.31 12.30
C LYS A 42 -2.46 -11.03 13.76
N SER A 43 -3.31 -10.27 14.43
CA SER A 43 -3.15 -9.95 15.85
C SER A 43 -4.52 -9.99 16.52
N GLY A 44 -4.70 -10.75 17.59
CA GLY A 44 -5.97 -10.82 18.32
C GLY A 44 -7.20 -11.16 17.47
N GLY A 45 -7.04 -11.95 16.39
CA GLY A 45 -8.12 -12.30 15.47
C GLY A 45 -8.44 -11.24 14.40
N VAL A 46 -7.77 -10.08 14.43
CA VAL A 46 -7.91 -9.05 13.39
C VAL A 46 -6.78 -9.12 12.38
N SER A 47 -7.09 -8.72 11.15
CA SER A 47 -6.11 -8.56 10.07
C SER A 47 -5.66 -7.10 10.04
N LEU A 48 -4.36 -6.87 10.02
CA LEU A 48 -3.74 -5.56 10.01
C LEU A 48 -2.73 -5.47 8.88
N VAL A 49 -2.60 -4.28 8.30
CA VAL A 49 -1.51 -3.93 7.38
C VAL A 49 -0.75 -2.74 7.95
N ILE A 50 0.55 -2.68 7.68
CA ILE A 50 1.38 -1.55 8.09
C ILE A 50 1.22 -0.42 7.06
N VAL A 51 0.82 0.75 7.53
CA VAL A 51 0.47 1.89 6.66
C VAL A 51 1.67 2.31 5.80
N SER A 52 2.87 2.36 6.37
CA SER A 52 4.08 2.75 5.63
C SER A 52 4.42 1.76 4.52
N GLU A 53 4.32 0.45 4.79
CA GLU A 53 4.59 -0.61 3.80
C GLU A 53 3.68 -0.48 2.58
N VAL A 54 2.37 -0.26 2.80
CA VAL A 54 1.40 -0.08 1.72
C VAL A 54 1.68 1.21 0.94
N LEU A 55 1.98 2.32 1.62
CA LEU A 55 2.27 3.58 0.96
C LEU A 55 3.57 3.53 0.14
N ASP A 56 4.61 2.86 0.64
CA ASP A 56 5.87 2.71 -0.06
C ASP A 56 5.71 1.86 -1.32
N PHE A 57 4.86 0.82 -1.28
CA PHE A 57 4.48 0.08 -2.48
C PHE A 57 3.67 0.93 -3.47
N ILE A 58 2.67 1.69 -3.00
CA ILE A 58 1.89 2.58 -3.89
C ILE A 58 2.80 3.60 -4.58
N ARG A 59 3.80 4.14 -3.87
CA ARG A 59 4.79 5.05 -4.44
C ARG A 59 5.67 4.36 -5.48
N SER A 60 6.11 3.13 -5.25
CA SER A 60 6.94 2.41 -6.22
C SER A 60 6.19 2.12 -7.53
N LEU A 61 4.86 1.94 -7.48
CA LEU A 61 4.03 1.88 -8.69
C LEU A 61 4.01 3.21 -9.48
N GLY A 62 4.06 4.35 -8.78
CA GLY A 62 4.03 5.69 -9.37
C GLY A 62 5.38 6.14 -9.92
N ASP A 63 6.49 5.82 -9.25
CA ASP A 63 7.86 6.05 -9.74
C ASP A 63 8.14 5.31 -11.07
N GLN A 64 7.41 4.22 -11.35
CA GLN A 64 7.47 3.51 -12.63
C GLN A 64 6.63 4.13 -13.76
N MET A 65 5.82 5.17 -13.49
CA MET A 65 5.01 5.87 -14.50
C MET A 65 5.68 7.14 -15.07
N GLY A 66 7.00 7.25 -14.93
CA GLY A 66 7.81 8.27 -15.63
C GLY A 66 8.30 7.85 -17.02
N ASP A 67 8.24 6.57 -17.38
CA ASP A 67 8.90 6.01 -18.57
C ASP A 67 7.92 5.31 -19.53
N GLN A 68 6.92 6.06 -20.03
CA GLN A 68 6.16 5.61 -21.20
C GLN A 68 6.50 6.47 -22.42
N PRO A 69 7.29 5.99 -23.40
CA PRO A 69 7.23 6.52 -24.75
C PRO A 69 5.80 6.28 -25.25
N LYS A 70 5.04 7.38 -25.39
CA LYS A 70 3.71 7.37 -25.99
C LYS A 70 3.83 6.75 -27.37
N GLN A 71 3.37 5.50 -27.50
CA GLN A 71 3.36 4.81 -28.79
C GLN A 71 2.57 5.65 -29.79
N ARG A 72 3.25 5.94 -30.91
CA ARG A 72 2.68 6.60 -32.08
C ARG A 72 1.43 5.86 -32.53
N PHE A 73 0.27 6.49 -32.37
CA PHE A 73 -0.92 6.09 -33.11
C PHE A 73 -0.72 6.47 -34.58
N GLY A 74 -0.22 5.51 -35.37
CA GLY A 74 -0.37 5.54 -36.81
C GLY A 74 -1.83 5.32 -37.17
N LYS A 75 -2.49 6.36 -37.69
CA LYS A 75 -3.67 6.18 -38.53
C LYS A 75 -3.22 6.30 -39.98
N SER A 76 -3.14 5.15 -40.66
CA SER A 76 -3.26 5.09 -42.11
C SER A 76 -4.71 5.41 -42.45
N ILE A 77 -4.93 6.48 -43.21
CA ILE A 77 -5.92 6.56 -44.30
C ILE A 77 -5.30 7.45 -45.37
#